data_AF-A0A2H1VDK8-F1
#
_entry.id   AF-A0A2H1VDK8-F1
#
_cell.length_a   1.000
_cell.length_b   1.000
_cell.length_c   1.000
_cell.angle_alpha   90.00
_cell.angle_beta   90.00
_cell.angle_gamma   90.00
#
_symmetry.space_group_name_H-M   'P 1'
#
loop_
_entity.id
_entity.type
_entity.pdbx_description
1 polymer ?
#
loop_
_entity_poly.entity_id
_entity_poly.type
_entity_poly.pdbx_seq_one_letter_code
_entity_poly.pdbx_strand_id
1 'polypeptide(L)'
;MSDKEFNETLKLTRHALLISGIKISNEAMNKALEYFINNCLFYCNFIALYTVIFGETYWVVAGIRNSLPFVELSLISPCITISVLSTVKTWFLYINKGILLNVVGRLIAIQPIVNNEVLEKTDVIKRKIVTDSMKLLKFVHVSLMTVYIFVFTTFCFSPALLSTYNYFKTGEFAYVYPYQVKYFFEIYKPSLWFVVYVHQVWAS
;
A
#
# COMPACT_ATOMS: atom_id res chain seq x y z
N MET A 1 4.78 25.73 13.02
CA MET A 1 4.09 24.79 12.12
C MET A 1 2.79 24.42 12.83
N SER A 2 1.64 24.87 12.31
CA SER A 2 0.33 24.82 12.96
C SER A 2 -0.25 23.38 12.92
N ASP A 3 -1.18 23.04 13.83
CA ASP A 3 -1.99 21.80 13.85
C ASP A 3 -2.49 21.36 12.47
N LYS A 4 -2.67 22.34 11.57
CA LYS A 4 -3.02 22.15 10.17
C LYS A 4 -2.02 21.28 9.40
N GLU A 5 -0.71 21.49 9.56
CA GLU A 5 0.30 20.74 8.80
C GLU A 5 0.50 19.30 9.32
N PHE A 6 0.25 19.07 10.61
CA PHE A 6 0.22 17.70 11.15
C PHE A 6 -1.00 16.93 10.67
N ASN A 7 -2.17 17.56 10.71
CA ASN A 7 -3.37 16.97 10.14
C ASN A 7 -3.22 16.70 8.64
N GLU A 8 -2.54 17.54 7.88
CA GLU A 8 -2.23 17.27 6.47
C GLU A 8 -1.30 16.07 6.29
N THR A 9 -0.27 15.94 7.13
CA THR A 9 0.64 14.78 7.11
C THR A 9 -0.10 13.47 7.45
N LEU A 10 -1.01 13.53 8.43
CA LEU A 10 -1.86 12.39 8.80
C LEU A 10 -2.98 12.11 7.79
N LYS A 11 -3.43 13.11 7.03
CA LYS A 11 -4.52 12.97 6.06
C LYS A 11 -4.20 11.90 5.04
N LEU A 12 -2.98 11.90 4.52
CA LEU A 12 -2.56 10.95 3.49
C LEU A 12 -2.48 9.52 4.04
N THR A 13 -1.98 9.36 5.27
CA THR A 13 -1.97 8.08 5.98
C THR A 13 -3.41 7.59 6.27
N ARG A 14 -4.33 8.48 6.65
CA ARG A 14 -5.76 8.16 6.82
C ARG A 14 -6.40 7.70 5.52
N HIS A 15 -6.08 8.33 4.38
CA HIS A 15 -6.61 7.92 3.08
C HIS A 15 -6.08 6.54 2.67
N ALA A 16 -4.77 6.30 2.84
CA ALA A 16 -4.17 5.00 2.55
C ALA A 16 -4.84 3.89 3.38
N LEU A 17 -5.00 4.10 4.70
CA LEU A 17 -5.64 3.13 5.59
C LEU A 17 -7.13 2.95 5.28
N LEU A 18 -7.82 4.01 4.87
CA LEU A 18 -9.23 3.93 4.44
C LEU A 18 -9.40 3.11 3.17
N ILE A 19 -8.51 3.30 2.17
CA ILE A 19 -8.50 2.48 0.93
C ILE A 19 -8.24 1.01 1.27
N SER A 20 -7.38 0.74 2.25
CA SER A 20 -7.17 -0.63 2.75
C SER A 20 -8.37 -1.20 3.53
N GLY A 21 -9.40 -0.41 3.85
CA GLY A 21 -10.57 -0.84 4.63
C GLY A 21 -10.47 -0.59 6.15
N ILE A 22 -9.50 0.22 6.59
CA ILE A 22 -9.29 0.58 8.01
C ILE A 22 -9.69 2.05 8.23
N LYS A 23 -10.88 2.27 8.80
CA LYS A 23 -11.36 3.61 9.15
C LYS A 23 -10.71 4.11 10.44
N ILE A 24 -9.92 5.19 10.33
CA ILE A 24 -9.24 5.86 11.47
C ILE A 24 -9.78 7.29 11.69
N SER A 25 -10.71 7.74 10.85
CA SER A 25 -11.37 9.04 10.99
C SER A 25 -12.69 8.88 11.75
N ASN A 26 -12.96 9.79 12.68
CA ASN A 26 -14.28 9.94 13.33
C ASN A 26 -15.27 10.74 12.47
N GLU A 27 -14.89 11.10 11.24
CA GLU A 27 -15.78 11.82 10.33
C GLU A 27 -17.01 10.97 9.98
N ALA A 28 -18.18 11.63 10.04
CA ALA A 28 -19.44 11.04 9.67
C ALA A 28 -19.44 10.75 8.17
N MET A 29 -19.63 9.49 7.81
CA MET A 29 -19.86 9.06 6.42
C MET A 29 -21.27 8.49 6.32
N ASN A 30 -21.75 8.30 5.09
CA ASN A 30 -22.97 7.56 4.85
C ASN A 30 -22.90 6.18 5.51
N LYS A 31 -23.90 5.82 6.33
CA LYS A 31 -23.94 4.58 7.11
C LYS A 31 -23.67 3.32 6.27
N ALA A 32 -24.18 3.28 5.04
CA ALA A 32 -23.98 2.17 4.12
C ALA A 32 -22.52 2.04 3.65
N LEU A 33 -21.87 3.18 3.37
CA LEU A 33 -20.48 3.22 2.93
C LEU A 33 -19.52 2.90 4.08
N GLU A 34 -19.85 3.35 5.29
CA GLU A 34 -19.10 3.00 6.49
C GLU A 34 -19.19 1.49 6.79
N TYR A 35 -20.37 0.89 6.66
CA TYR A 35 -20.53 -0.56 6.78
C TYR A 35 -19.73 -1.31 5.71
N PHE A 36 -19.80 -0.87 4.46
CA PHE A 36 -19.06 -1.48 3.35
C PHE A 36 -17.54 -1.40 3.55
N ILE A 37 -17.01 -0.24 3.95
CA ILE A 37 -15.57 -0.07 4.18
C ILE A 37 -15.10 -0.94 5.36
N ASN A 38 -15.82 -0.92 6.48
CA ASN A 38 -15.40 -1.60 7.70
C ASN A 38 -15.53 -3.13 7.64
N ASN A 39 -16.56 -3.64 6.93
CA ASN A 39 -16.88 -5.08 6.92
C ASN A 39 -16.65 -5.77 5.58
N CYS A 40 -16.55 -5.07 4.46
CA CYS A 40 -16.43 -5.71 3.13
C CYS A 40 -15.08 -5.39 2.49
N LEU A 41 -14.70 -4.11 2.40
CA LEU A 41 -13.53 -3.66 1.64
C LEU A 41 -12.23 -4.30 2.12
N PHE A 42 -12.02 -4.40 3.44
CA PHE A 42 -10.82 -5.04 4.00
C PHE A 42 -10.73 -6.52 3.59
N TYR A 43 -11.82 -7.28 3.71
CA TYR A 43 -11.84 -8.69 3.33
C TYR A 43 -11.71 -8.89 1.82
N CYS A 44 -12.35 -8.04 1.00
CA CYS A 44 -12.19 -8.07 -0.45
C CYS A 44 -10.73 -7.85 -0.86
N ASN A 45 -10.08 -6.83 -0.30
CA ASN A 45 -8.65 -6.55 -0.56
C ASN A 45 -7.77 -7.71 -0.08
N PHE A 46 -8.07 -8.28 1.08
CA PHE A 46 -7.34 -9.43 1.61
C PHE A 46 -7.48 -10.65 0.69
N ILE A 47 -8.69 -11.01 0.27
CA ILE A 47 -8.92 -12.12 -0.65
C ILE A 47 -8.23 -11.85 -2.00
N ALA A 48 -8.36 -10.64 -2.55
CA ALA A 48 -7.73 -10.28 -3.81
C ALA A 48 -6.21 -10.46 -3.77
N LEU A 49 -5.56 -9.96 -2.72
CA LEU A 49 -4.12 -10.12 -2.52
C LEU A 49 -3.71 -11.58 -2.34
N TYR A 50 -4.42 -12.36 -1.52
CA TYR A 50 -4.06 -13.76 -1.29
C TYR A 50 -4.24 -14.64 -2.53
N THR A 51 -5.19 -14.33 -3.42
CA THR A 51 -5.28 -15.05 -4.70
C THR A 51 -4.03 -14.88 -5.56
N VAL A 52 -3.41 -13.69 -5.53
CA VAL A 52 -2.14 -13.41 -6.21
C VAL A 52 -1.00 -14.15 -5.51
N ILE A 53 -0.86 -14.01 -4.18
CA ILE A 53 0.22 -14.65 -3.41
C ILE A 53 0.22 -16.18 -3.58
N PHE A 54 -0.95 -16.83 -3.53
CA PHE A 54 -1.03 -18.28 -3.74
C PHE A 54 -0.63 -18.68 -5.15
N GLY A 55 -1.05 -17.92 -6.17
CA GLY A 55 -0.68 -18.20 -7.54
C GLY A 55 0.80 -17.94 -7.84
N GLU A 56 1.42 -16.93 -7.22
CA GLU A 56 2.87 -16.71 -7.27
C GLU A 56 3.64 -17.83 -6.59
N THR A 57 3.22 -18.21 -5.37
CA THR A 57 3.85 -19.30 -4.61
C THR A 57 3.76 -20.60 -5.39
N TYR A 58 2.61 -20.89 -6.00
CA TYR A 58 2.44 -22.06 -6.86
C TYR A 58 3.32 -22.00 -8.11
N TRP A 59 3.48 -20.83 -8.73
CA TRP A 59 4.40 -20.63 -9.84
C TRP A 59 5.85 -20.90 -9.44
N VAL A 60 6.30 -20.38 -8.29
CA VAL A 60 7.66 -20.61 -7.75
C VAL A 60 7.89 -22.10 -7.46
N VAL A 61 6.94 -22.77 -6.81
CA VAL A 61 7.03 -24.21 -6.52
C VAL A 61 7.08 -25.03 -7.81
N ALA A 62 6.27 -24.68 -8.81
CA ALA A 62 6.31 -25.32 -10.12
C ALA A 62 7.64 -25.06 -10.85
N GLY A 63 8.18 -23.84 -10.74
CA GLY A 63 9.47 -23.46 -11.31
C GLY A 63 10.64 -24.24 -10.72
N ILE A 64 10.63 -24.49 -9.40
CA ILE A 64 11.61 -25.35 -8.74
C ILE A 64 11.53 -26.79 -9.27
N ARG A 65 10.32 -27.33 -9.47
CA ARG A 65 10.13 -28.68 -10.03
C ARG A 65 10.59 -28.79 -11.48
N ASN A 66 10.40 -27.73 -12.27
CA ASN A 66 10.75 -27.69 -13.68
C ASN A 66 12.18 -27.19 -13.95
N SER A 67 13.00 -27.00 -12.90
CA SER A 67 14.39 -26.52 -13.01
C SER A 67 14.53 -25.16 -13.72
N LEU A 68 13.60 -24.22 -13.44
CA LEU A 68 13.75 -22.84 -13.91
C LEU A 68 15.03 -22.19 -13.33
N PRO A 69 15.64 -21.24 -14.06
CA PRO A 69 16.85 -20.58 -13.60
C PRO A 69 16.61 -19.86 -12.26
N PHE A 70 17.55 -20.03 -11.33
CA PHE A 70 17.49 -19.45 -9.98
C PHE A 70 17.28 -17.93 -9.97
N VAL A 71 17.78 -17.25 -11.01
CA VAL A 71 17.63 -15.80 -11.19
C VAL A 71 16.16 -15.38 -11.28
N GLU A 72 15.35 -16.12 -12.03
CA GLU A 72 13.91 -15.81 -12.19
C GLU A 72 13.14 -16.06 -10.90
N LEU A 73 13.44 -17.17 -10.21
CA LEU A 73 12.82 -17.52 -8.94
C LEU A 73 13.15 -16.49 -7.84
N SER A 74 14.40 -16.03 -7.81
CA SER A 74 14.88 -15.05 -6.82
C SER A 74 14.30 -13.65 -7.04
N LEU A 75 13.92 -13.31 -8.27
CA LEU A 75 13.30 -12.03 -8.62
C LEU A 75 11.89 -11.89 -8.02
N ILE A 76 11.15 -13.00 -7.89
CA ILE A 76 9.76 -13.00 -7.41
C ILE A 76 9.66 -13.21 -5.89
N SER A 77 10.61 -13.94 -5.30
CA SER A 77 10.67 -14.21 -3.85
C SER A 77 10.52 -12.98 -2.92
N PRO A 78 11.17 -11.82 -3.17
CA PRO A 78 10.98 -10.64 -2.32
C PRO A 78 9.56 -10.07 -2.40
N CYS A 79 8.88 -10.17 -3.54
CA CYS A 79 7.50 -9.69 -3.71
C CYS A 79 6.52 -10.46 -2.81
N ILE A 80 6.64 -11.78 -2.78
CA ILE A 80 5.85 -12.66 -1.89
C ILE A 80 6.10 -12.27 -0.43
N THR A 81 7.38 -12.12 -0.06
CA THR A 81 7.79 -11.83 1.32
C THR A 81 7.27 -10.47 1.80
N ILE A 82 7.40 -9.43 0.97
CA ILE A 82 6.90 -8.08 1.28
C ILE A 82 5.38 -8.07 1.36
N SER A 83 4.69 -8.78 0.47
CA SER A 83 3.22 -8.89 0.47
C SER A 83 2.71 -9.56 1.75
N VAL A 84 3.32 -10.68 2.16
CA VAL A 84 3.00 -11.35 3.42
C VAL A 84 3.28 -10.42 4.61
N LEU A 85 4.44 -9.77 4.67
CA LEU A 85 4.77 -8.83 5.75
C LEU A 85 3.78 -7.66 5.83
N SER A 86 3.35 -7.14 4.67
CA SER A 86 2.33 -6.09 4.58
C SER A 86 1.00 -6.57 5.16
N THR A 87 0.54 -7.78 4.81
CA THR A 87 -0.72 -8.34 5.35
C THR A 87 -0.68 -8.52 6.85
N VAL A 88 0.44 -8.98 7.42
CA VAL A 88 0.57 -9.14 8.87
C VAL A 88 0.46 -7.77 9.57
N LYS A 89 1.08 -6.73 9.01
CA LYS A 89 1.00 -5.37 9.55
C LYS A 89 -0.43 -4.81 9.48
N THR A 90 -1.08 -4.92 8.33
CA THR A 90 -2.44 -4.39 8.15
C THR A 90 -3.48 -5.16 8.96
N TRP A 91 -3.32 -6.48 9.07
CA TRP A 91 -4.14 -7.34 9.94
C TRP A 91 -4.02 -6.93 11.41
N PHE A 92 -2.81 -6.72 11.90
CA PHE A 92 -2.58 -6.25 13.27
C PHE A 92 -3.20 -4.87 13.52
N LEU A 93 -3.09 -3.95 12.55
CA LEU A 93 -3.71 -2.62 12.63
C LEU A 93 -5.25 -2.71 12.62
N TYR A 94 -5.84 -3.62 11.85
CA TYR A 94 -7.28 -3.81 11.78
C TYR A 94 -7.85 -4.32 13.12
N ILE A 95 -7.22 -5.34 13.72
CA ILE A 95 -7.64 -5.87 15.03
C ILE A 95 -7.50 -4.80 16.12
N ASN A 96 -6.38 -4.07 16.12
CA ASN A 96 -6.06 -3.08 17.16
C ASN A 96 -6.52 -1.66 16.81
N LYS A 97 -7.53 -1.50 15.94
CA LYS A 97 -8.02 -0.19 15.49
C LYS A 97 -8.38 0.77 16.63
N GLY A 98 -8.93 0.26 17.73
CA GLY A 98 -9.26 1.07 18.90
C GLY A 98 -8.03 1.65 19.61
N ILE A 99 -6.95 0.85 19.70
CA ILE A 99 -5.67 1.30 20.26
C ILE A 99 -5.05 2.35 19.34
N LEU A 100 -5.09 2.12 18.02
CA LEU A 100 -4.58 3.05 17.02
C LEU A 100 -5.24 4.43 17.12
N LEU A 101 -6.57 4.47 17.26
CA LEU A 101 -7.31 5.73 17.46
C LEU A 101 -6.88 6.46 18.73
N ASN A 102 -6.67 5.74 19.83
CA ASN A 102 -6.21 6.33 21.09
C ASN A 102 -4.78 6.87 20.96
N VAL A 103 -3.87 6.13 20.33
CA VAL A 103 -2.49 6.56 20.09
C VAL A 103 -2.46 7.83 19.23
N VAL A 104 -3.20 7.86 18.12
CA VAL A 104 -3.31 9.05 17.27
C VAL A 104 -3.91 10.23 18.04
N GLY A 105 -4.95 10.00 18.86
CA GLY A 105 -5.55 11.03 19.71
C GLY A 105 -4.55 11.61 20.73
N ARG A 106 -3.75 10.75 21.37
CA ARG A 106 -2.69 11.18 22.30
C ARG A 106 -1.57 11.94 21.60
N LEU A 107 -1.17 11.51 20.40
CA LEU A 107 -0.19 12.21 19.56
C LEU A 107 -0.64 13.64 19.22
N ILE A 108 -1.92 13.83 18.89
CA ILE A 108 -2.51 15.16 18.68
C ILE A 108 -2.50 15.96 19.98
N ALA A 109 -2.85 15.34 21.12
CA ALA A 109 -2.91 16.04 22.41
C ALA A 109 -1.54 16.45 22.99
N ILE A 110 -0.48 15.70 22.69
CA ILE A 110 0.90 16.03 23.11
C ILE A 110 1.47 17.19 22.29
N GLN A 111 0.90 17.46 21.11
CA GLN A 111 1.32 18.58 20.30
C GLN A 111 1.01 19.87 21.06
N PRO A 112 2.01 20.76 21.28
CA PRO A 112 1.78 21.98 22.03
C PRO A 112 0.79 22.85 21.25
N ILE A 113 -0.43 22.96 21.77
CA ILE A 113 -1.44 23.90 21.29
C ILE A 113 -0.76 25.27 21.31
N VAL A 114 -0.61 25.87 20.14
CA VAL A 114 0.03 27.18 19.98
C VAL A 114 -0.96 28.24 20.48
N ASN A 115 -1.13 28.35 21.79
CA ASN A 115 -1.69 29.54 22.41
C ASN A 115 -0.53 30.48 22.73
N ASN A 116 -0.57 31.66 22.13
CA ASN A 116 0.54 32.62 22.05
C ASN A 116 0.87 33.35 23.36
N GLU A 117 0.37 32.94 24.52
CA GLU A 117 0.29 33.87 25.66
C GLU A 117 1.23 33.62 26.85
N VAL A 118 1.96 32.51 26.94
CA VAL A 118 2.99 32.37 28.00
C VAL A 118 4.19 31.60 27.46
N LEU A 119 5.33 32.28 27.29
CA LEU A 119 6.55 31.72 26.71
C LEU A 119 7.56 31.44 27.84
N GLU A 120 7.51 30.25 28.43
CA GLU A 120 8.63 29.80 29.28
C GLU A 120 9.82 29.37 28.40
N LYS A 121 11.06 29.60 28.85
CA LYS A 121 12.28 29.16 28.15
C LYS A 121 12.30 27.65 27.89
N THR A 122 11.65 26.86 28.76
CA THR A 122 11.46 25.41 28.63
C THR A 122 10.60 25.05 27.41
N ASP A 123 9.65 25.90 27.04
CA ASP A 123 8.76 25.70 25.89
C ASP A 123 9.48 25.96 24.57
N VAL A 124 10.51 26.79 24.55
CA VAL A 124 11.31 27.03 23.34
C VAL A 124 12.11 25.78 22.95
N ILE A 125 12.71 25.09 23.93
CA ILE A 125 13.45 23.84 23.68
C ILE A 125 12.50 22.73 23.25
N LYS A 126 11.38 22.55 23.96
CA LYS A 126 10.34 21.57 23.59
C LYS A 126 9.80 21.83 22.19
N ARG A 127 9.52 23.10 21.85
CA ARG A 127 9.05 23.50 20.52
C ARG A 127 10.07 23.18 19.44
N LYS A 128 11.37 23.40 19.69
CA LYS A 128 12.44 23.03 18.75
C LYS A 128 12.48 21.52 18.51
N ILE A 129 12.44 20.72 19.58
CA ILE A 129 12.43 19.24 19.49
C ILE A 129 11.21 18.73 18.72
N VAL A 130 10.02 19.25 19.02
CA VAL A 130 8.79 18.88 18.30
C VAL A 130 8.89 19.28 16.83
N THR A 131 9.39 20.49 16.54
CA THR A 131 9.54 20.98 15.15
C THR A 131 10.53 20.12 14.35
N ASP A 132 11.65 19.73 14.94
CA ASP A 132 12.66 18.91 14.27
C ASP A 132 12.16 17.48 14.06
N SER A 133 11.47 16.91 15.06
CA SER A 133 10.82 15.58 14.93
C SER A 133 9.76 15.58 13.83
N MET A 134 8.99 16.67 13.72
CA MET A 134 7.98 16.85 12.68
C MET A 134 8.57 17.02 11.29
N LYS A 135 9.70 17.74 11.15
CA LYS A 135 10.44 17.84 9.89
C LYS A 135 10.96 16.47 9.46
N LEU A 136 11.51 15.69 10.38
CA LEU A 136 11.98 14.34 10.11
C LEU A 136 10.82 13.43 9.68
N LEU A 137 9.70 13.48 10.38
CA LEU A 137 8.50 12.71 10.02
C LEU A 137 8.02 13.06 8.60
N LYS A 138 7.94 14.36 8.27
CA LYS A 138 7.55 14.83 6.94
C LYS A 138 8.54 14.36 5.88
N PHE A 139 9.83 14.46 6.15
CA PHE A 139 10.88 14.00 5.23
C PHE A 139 10.78 12.50 4.95
N VAL A 140 10.65 11.67 6.01
CA VAL A 140 10.50 10.21 5.88
C VAL A 140 9.22 9.87 5.12
N HIS A 141 8.10 10.52 5.45
CA HIS A 141 6.83 10.26 4.79
C HIS A 141 6.87 10.60 3.30
N VAL A 142 7.39 11.77 2.93
CA VAL A 142 7.55 12.18 1.53
C VAL A 142 8.52 11.26 0.79
N SER A 143 9.65 10.90 1.41
CA SER A 143 10.63 9.98 0.82
C SER A 143 10.00 8.61 0.54
N LEU A 144 9.28 8.03 1.49
CA LEU A 144 8.57 6.76 1.33
C LEU A 144 7.52 6.84 0.22
N MET A 145 6.73 7.92 0.17
CA MET A 145 5.73 8.13 -0.87
C MET A 145 6.36 8.22 -2.27
N THR A 146 7.45 8.95 -2.40
CA THR A 146 8.19 9.06 -3.67
C THR A 146 8.70 7.70 -4.14
N VAL A 147 9.32 6.92 -3.24
CA VAL A 147 9.79 5.57 -3.55
C VAL A 147 8.62 4.66 -3.94
N TYR A 148 7.51 4.73 -3.20
CA TYR A 148 6.31 3.94 -3.50
C TYR A 148 5.76 4.25 -4.89
N ILE A 149 5.57 5.53 -5.22
CA ILE A 149 5.06 5.93 -6.55
C ILE A 149 6.02 5.49 -7.66
N PHE A 150 7.33 5.62 -7.44
CA PHE A 150 8.34 5.18 -8.41
C PHE A 150 8.32 3.66 -8.63
N VAL A 151 8.32 2.87 -7.54
CA VAL A 151 8.26 1.41 -7.63
C VAL A 151 6.94 0.96 -8.24
N PHE A 152 5.81 1.53 -7.81
CA PHE A 152 4.49 1.22 -8.35
C PHE A 152 4.40 1.51 -9.85
N THR A 153 4.88 2.69 -10.29
CA THR A 153 4.84 3.05 -11.71
C THR A 153 5.77 2.17 -12.54
N THR A 154 7.00 1.95 -12.12
CA THR A 154 7.93 1.07 -12.85
C THR A 154 7.43 -0.37 -12.91
N PHE A 155 6.95 -0.92 -11.80
CA PHE A 155 6.48 -2.30 -11.71
C PHE A 155 5.19 -2.54 -12.50
N CYS A 156 4.19 -1.65 -12.37
CA CYS A 156 2.91 -1.81 -13.05
C CYS A 156 3.01 -1.45 -14.54
N PHE A 157 3.68 -0.36 -14.91
CA PHE A 157 3.69 0.10 -16.30
C PHE A 157 4.71 -0.63 -17.19
N SER A 158 5.80 -1.19 -16.64
CA SER A 158 6.81 -1.88 -17.45
C SER A 158 6.22 -3.04 -18.28
N PRO A 159 5.39 -3.96 -17.72
CA PRO A 159 4.70 -5.00 -18.49
C PRO A 159 3.81 -4.45 -19.62
N ALA A 160 3.05 -3.38 -19.36
CA ALA A 160 2.17 -2.76 -20.35
C ALA A 160 2.96 -2.11 -21.49
N LEU A 161 4.07 -1.42 -21.17
CA LEU A 161 4.98 -0.86 -22.17
C LEU A 161 5.63 -1.96 -23.01
N LEU A 162 6.07 -3.06 -22.38
CA LEU A 162 6.67 -4.20 -23.09
C LEU A 162 5.68 -4.88 -24.04
N SER A 163 4.44 -5.08 -23.58
CA SER A 163 3.36 -5.65 -24.40
C SER A 163 3.06 -4.77 -25.62
N THR A 164 3.01 -3.46 -25.40
CA THR A 164 2.77 -2.46 -26.47
C THR A 164 3.93 -2.41 -27.47
N TYR A 165 5.17 -2.40 -26.98
CA TYR A 165 6.36 -2.42 -27.83
C TYR A 165 6.43 -3.67 -28.71
N ASN A 166 6.13 -4.85 -28.14
CA ASN A 166 6.10 -6.10 -28.88
C ASN A 166 5.01 -6.09 -29.96
N TYR A 167 3.84 -5.53 -29.68
CA TYR A 167 2.77 -5.37 -30.68
C TYR A 167 3.22 -4.53 -31.87
N PHE A 168 3.88 -3.39 -31.64
CA PHE A 168 4.41 -2.55 -32.73
C PHE A 168 5.50 -3.24 -33.55
N LYS A 169 6.32 -4.09 -32.93
CA LYS A 169 7.45 -4.75 -33.59
C LYS A 169 7.06 -6.03 -34.35
N THR A 170 6.17 -6.83 -33.78
CA THR A 170 5.85 -8.18 -34.28
C THR A 170 4.45 -8.29 -34.89
N GLY A 171 3.58 -7.32 -34.64
CA GLY A 171 2.15 -7.38 -34.98
C GLY A 171 1.32 -8.23 -34.02
N GLU A 172 1.96 -8.88 -33.03
CA GLU A 172 1.29 -9.74 -32.06
C GLU A 172 1.30 -9.13 -30.66
N PHE A 173 0.15 -9.20 -29.97
CA PHE A 173 0.04 -8.70 -28.61
C PHE A 173 0.57 -9.75 -27.63
N ALA A 174 1.80 -9.54 -27.15
CA ALA A 174 2.39 -10.38 -26.12
C ALA A 174 1.73 -10.09 -24.76
N TYR A 175 1.07 -11.10 -24.17
CA TYR A 175 0.43 -10.98 -22.87
C TYR A 175 1.47 -10.99 -21.74
N VAL A 176 1.95 -9.80 -21.36
CA VAL A 176 2.86 -9.64 -20.22
C VAL A 176 2.08 -9.09 -19.02
N TYR A 177 2.38 -9.62 -17.83
CA TYR A 177 1.71 -9.29 -16.58
C TYR A 177 2.73 -8.75 -15.55
N PRO A 178 2.31 -7.88 -14.62
CA PRO A 178 3.14 -7.43 -13.50
C PRO A 178 3.69 -8.58 -12.64
N TYR A 179 2.85 -9.57 -12.35
CA TYR A 179 3.26 -10.75 -11.59
C TYR A 179 3.17 -12.03 -12.41
N GLN A 180 4.16 -12.89 -12.24
CA GLN A 180 4.19 -14.24 -12.79
C GLN A 180 3.35 -15.16 -11.90
N VAL A 181 2.05 -15.22 -12.19
CA VAL A 181 1.06 -15.93 -11.38
C VAL A 181 0.49 -17.08 -12.19
N LYS A 182 0.46 -18.28 -11.61
CA LYS A 182 -0.24 -19.41 -12.21
C LYS A 182 -1.64 -19.52 -11.62
N TYR A 183 -2.64 -19.10 -12.39
CA TYR A 183 -4.06 -19.22 -12.04
C TYR A 183 -4.62 -20.61 -12.38
N PHE A 184 -5.78 -20.94 -11.82
CA PHE A 184 -6.54 -22.15 -12.12
C PHE A 184 -7.24 -22.11 -13.50
N PHE A 185 -7.15 -20.98 -14.20
CA PHE A 185 -7.70 -20.77 -15.54
C PHE A 185 -6.62 -20.26 -16.51
N GLU A 186 -6.87 -20.41 -17.80
CA GLU A 186 -5.95 -20.00 -18.86
C GLU A 186 -5.89 -18.47 -18.99
N ILE A 187 -4.75 -17.90 -18.58
CA ILE A 187 -4.51 -16.45 -18.54
C ILE A 187 -4.10 -15.83 -19.88
N TYR A 188 -3.77 -16.65 -20.88
CA TYR A 188 -3.35 -16.15 -22.20
C TYR A 188 -4.54 -15.93 -23.16
N LYS A 189 -5.77 -15.87 -22.61
CA LYS A 189 -6.96 -15.52 -23.38
C LYS A 189 -7.10 -14.00 -23.51
N PRO A 190 -7.29 -13.47 -24.73
CA PRO A 190 -7.39 -12.02 -24.96
C PRO A 190 -8.47 -11.34 -24.12
N SER A 191 -9.62 -12.01 -23.93
CA SER A 191 -10.77 -11.46 -23.19
C SER A 191 -10.54 -11.30 -21.69
N LEU A 192 -9.59 -12.06 -21.11
CA LEU A 192 -9.33 -12.05 -19.66
C LEU A 192 -8.09 -11.25 -19.29
N TRP A 193 -7.25 -10.89 -20.27
CA TRP A 193 -5.99 -10.20 -20.01
C TRP A 193 -6.18 -8.91 -19.22
N PHE A 194 -7.10 -8.04 -19.66
CA PHE A 194 -7.34 -6.77 -18.98
C PHE A 194 -7.87 -6.96 -17.54
N VAL A 195 -8.75 -7.94 -17.33
CA VAL A 195 -9.32 -8.22 -16.00
C VAL A 195 -8.24 -8.72 -15.05
N VAL A 196 -7.41 -9.67 -15.50
CA VAL A 196 -6.29 -10.21 -14.71
C VAL A 196 -5.25 -9.12 -14.43
N TYR A 197 -4.96 -8.27 -15.41
CA TYR A 197 -4.05 -7.15 -15.26
C TYR A 197 -4.55 -6.15 -14.21
N VAL A 198 -5.81 -5.69 -14.30
CA VAL A 198 -6.40 -4.77 -13.32
C VAL A 198 -6.46 -5.40 -11.93
N HIS A 199 -6.77 -6.70 -11.83
CA HIS A 199 -6.76 -7.42 -10.56
C HIS A 199 -5.36 -7.44 -9.93
N GLN A 200 -4.32 -7.76 -10.70
CA GLN A 200 -2.94 -7.75 -10.20
C GLN A 200 -2.46 -6.35 -9.81
N VAL A 201 -2.84 -5.32 -10.57
CA VAL A 201 -2.53 -3.92 -10.24
C VAL A 201 -3.27 -3.48 -8.97
N TRP A 202 -4.52 -3.89 -8.78
CA TRP A 202 -5.29 -3.59 -7.57
C TRP A 202 -4.74 -4.30 -6.34
N ALA A 203 -4.22 -5.51 -6.51
CA ALA A 203 -3.61 -6.29 -5.45
C ALA A 203 -2.19 -5.80 -5.08
N SER A 204 -1.55 -4.96 -5.91
CA SER A 204 -0.21 -4.40 -5.66
C SER A 204 -0.24 -3.20 -4.70
#